data_AF-A0A6L9J3V6-F1
#
_entry.id   AF-A0A6L9J3V6-F1
#
_cell.length_a   1.000
_cell.length_b   1.000
_cell.length_c   1.000
_cell.angle_alpha   90.00
_cell.angle_beta   90.00
_cell.angle_gamma   90.00
#
_symmetry.space_group_name_H-M   'P 1'
#
loop_
_entity.id
_entity.type
_entity.pdbx_description
1 polymer ?
#
loop_
_entity_poly.entity_id
_entity_poly.type
_entity_poly.pdbx_seq_one_letter_code
_entity_poly.pdbx_strand_id
1 'polypeptide(L)'
;MHIGIVTNEQSGVFQRDVIAGAREVAVHYGHEVEVDSRDEAIDRQQPTSLDLAAVDGVLVITNVLPDDFLEGLYLGGTPLSLISHRHPTHPIPSVMHNNAQGIWKLMDYLVQRQRRQRLLFISGNREQRDGIERLTAFQREVIRHDLPEPLIIPGDFEPTVAHESLQRLLQTDGVIFDGVLAADYLMARETKKILAALDVAVPEEVSVVGFGDGPEAVDAGLTTVAADVQELGRRAMRQLLGQIDGLVIRGATVLSVALMVRQT
;
A
#
# COMPACT_ATOMS: atom_id res chain seq x y z
N MET A 1 -13.73 26.16 1.43
CA MET A 1 -13.04 25.44 2.52
C MET A 1 -11.69 25.03 2.00
N HIS A 2 -10.69 25.13 2.87
CA HIS A 2 -9.30 24.87 2.59
C HIS A 2 -8.90 23.56 3.28
N ILE A 3 -8.50 22.57 2.49
CA ILE A 3 -8.26 21.21 2.98
C ILE A 3 -6.78 20.88 2.83
N GLY A 4 -6.15 20.45 3.92
CA GLY A 4 -4.78 19.98 3.91
C GLY A 4 -4.68 18.49 3.60
N ILE A 5 -3.75 18.09 2.75
CA ILE A 5 -3.30 16.70 2.62
C ILE A 5 -1.83 16.63 3.05
N VAL A 6 -1.52 15.73 3.98
CA VAL A 6 -0.14 15.44 4.40
C VAL A 6 0.27 14.07 3.88
N THR A 7 1.41 13.99 3.22
CA THR A 7 1.93 12.76 2.62
C THR A 7 3.46 12.66 2.69
N ASN A 8 4.00 11.46 2.58
CA ASN A 8 5.43 11.15 2.63
C ASN A 8 6.16 11.41 1.30
N GLU A 9 5.44 11.60 0.20
CA GLU A 9 5.98 12.03 -1.10
C GLU A 9 4.84 12.40 -2.08
N GLN A 10 5.12 13.15 -3.15
CA GLN A 10 4.13 13.41 -4.22
C GLN A 10 4.42 12.68 -5.52
N SER A 11 5.58 12.04 -5.67
CA SER A 11 6.00 11.39 -6.92
C SER A 11 5.55 9.93 -7.01
N GLY A 12 5.45 9.24 -5.88
CA GLY A 12 5.01 7.86 -5.80
C GLY A 12 3.64 7.64 -6.44
N VAL A 13 3.51 6.52 -7.16
CA VAL A 13 2.28 6.19 -7.91
C VAL A 13 1.08 6.13 -6.96
N PHE A 14 1.27 5.53 -5.78
CA PHE A 14 0.22 5.42 -4.76
C PHE A 14 -0.26 6.80 -4.29
N GLN A 15 0.64 7.67 -3.86
CA GLN A 15 0.33 8.98 -3.30
C GLN A 15 -0.34 9.87 -4.36
N ARG A 16 0.17 9.85 -5.59
CA ARG A 16 -0.44 10.58 -6.72
C ARG A 16 -1.89 10.19 -6.96
N ASP A 17 -2.18 8.90 -6.97
CA ASP A 17 -3.54 8.41 -7.25
C ASP A 17 -4.48 8.66 -6.07
N VAL A 18 -4.01 8.55 -4.83
CA VAL A 18 -4.79 8.95 -3.65
C VAL A 18 -5.13 10.44 -3.73
N ILE A 19 -4.13 11.30 -3.97
CA ILE A 19 -4.32 12.76 -4.08
C ILE A 19 -5.27 13.10 -5.23
N ALA A 20 -5.16 12.41 -6.38
CA ALA A 20 -6.04 12.61 -7.52
C ALA A 20 -7.51 12.32 -7.16
N GLY A 21 -7.78 11.17 -6.52
CA GLY A 21 -9.13 10.82 -6.07
C GLY A 21 -9.68 11.77 -5.00
N ALA A 22 -8.84 12.23 -4.08
CA ALA A 22 -9.23 13.23 -3.07
C ALA A 22 -9.56 14.59 -3.71
N ARG A 23 -8.72 15.07 -4.63
CA ARG A 23 -8.93 16.33 -5.37
C ARG A 23 -10.19 16.29 -6.22
N GLU A 24 -10.48 15.17 -6.87
CA GLU A 24 -11.71 14.99 -7.66
C GLU A 24 -12.96 15.31 -6.81
N VAL A 25 -13.01 14.77 -5.58
CA VAL A 25 -14.12 15.02 -4.66
C VAL A 25 -14.11 16.46 -4.15
N ALA A 26 -12.95 16.99 -3.73
CA ALA A 26 -12.87 18.37 -3.24
C ALA A 26 -13.33 19.40 -4.28
N VAL A 27 -12.86 19.26 -5.53
CA VAL A 27 -13.25 20.13 -6.65
C VAL A 27 -14.75 20.02 -6.93
N HIS A 28 -15.32 18.81 -6.88
CA HIS A 28 -16.76 18.61 -7.06
C HIS A 28 -17.61 19.41 -6.06
N TYR A 29 -17.12 19.59 -4.83
CA TYR A 29 -17.77 20.36 -3.77
C TYR A 29 -17.27 21.82 -3.65
N GLY A 30 -16.41 22.29 -4.57
CA GLY A 30 -15.92 23.66 -4.58
C GLY A 30 -14.93 23.97 -3.45
N HIS A 31 -14.04 23.03 -3.14
CA HIS A 31 -13.00 23.18 -2.11
C HIS A 31 -11.60 23.14 -2.71
N GLU A 32 -10.69 23.89 -2.08
CA GLU A 32 -9.27 23.93 -2.46
C GLU A 32 -8.48 22.93 -1.62
N VAL A 33 -7.45 22.34 -2.23
CA VAL A 33 -6.60 21.32 -1.61
C VAL A 33 -5.15 21.76 -1.67
N GLU A 34 -4.55 21.96 -0.51
CA GLU A 34 -3.11 22.15 -0.34
C GLU A 34 -2.46 20.83 0.08
N VAL A 35 -1.30 20.51 -0.49
CA VAL A 35 -0.59 19.24 -0.24
C VAL A 35 0.78 19.54 0.34
N ASP A 36 1.00 19.11 1.59
CA ASP A 36 2.32 19.06 2.22
C ASP A 36 2.95 17.69 1.99
N SER A 37 4.08 17.70 1.29
CA SER A 37 4.86 16.50 1.04
C SER A 37 6.15 16.54 1.80
N ARG A 38 6.34 15.50 2.60
CA ARG A 38 7.41 15.43 3.59
C ARG A 38 8.30 14.26 3.22
N ASP A 39 9.51 14.55 2.77
CA ASP A 39 10.46 13.51 2.40
C ASP A 39 10.70 12.55 3.59
N GLU A 40 10.40 11.27 3.38
CA GLU A 40 10.55 10.21 4.37
C GLU A 40 12.00 10.08 4.87
N ALA A 41 13.00 10.47 4.06
CA ALA A 41 14.41 10.46 4.41
C ALA A 41 14.86 11.66 5.27
N ILE A 42 14.06 12.73 5.37
CA ILE A 42 14.45 14.04 5.93
C ILE A 42 13.82 14.31 7.32
N ASP A 43 13.38 13.26 8.02
CA ASP A 43 12.89 13.24 9.41
C ASP A 43 11.38 13.50 9.59
N ARG A 44 10.66 12.47 10.05
CA ARG A 44 9.24 12.52 10.46
C ARG A 44 8.97 13.56 11.56
N GLN A 45 10.00 14.03 12.26
CA GLN A 45 9.86 15.03 13.33
C GLN A 45 9.81 16.48 12.83
N GLN A 46 10.05 16.76 11.54
CA GLN A 46 9.90 18.14 11.06
C GLN A 46 8.44 18.63 11.25
N PRO A 47 8.22 19.89 11.62
CA PRO A 47 6.87 20.45 11.60
C PRO A 47 6.34 20.43 10.17
N THR A 48 5.04 20.16 10.01
CA THR A 48 4.37 20.28 8.71
C THR A 48 4.46 21.71 8.20
N SER A 49 4.60 21.88 6.89
CA SER A 49 4.60 23.20 6.26
C SER A 49 3.18 23.80 6.19
N LEU A 50 2.16 22.96 6.30
CA LEU A 50 0.77 23.39 6.42
C LEU A 50 0.52 24.02 7.79
N ASP A 51 -0.09 25.20 7.78
CA ASP A 51 -0.73 25.72 8.97
C ASP A 51 -2.02 24.93 9.22
N LEU A 52 -1.89 23.83 9.99
CA LEU A 52 -3.02 22.97 10.31
C LEU A 52 -4.11 23.68 11.14
N ALA A 53 -3.81 24.84 11.72
CA ALA A 53 -4.83 25.67 12.38
C ALA A 53 -5.64 26.52 11.38
N ALA A 54 -5.16 26.68 10.15
CA ALA A 54 -5.80 27.46 9.09
C ALA A 54 -6.55 26.61 8.06
N VAL A 55 -6.52 25.28 8.18
CA VAL A 55 -7.28 24.36 7.32
C VAL A 55 -8.56 23.89 8.02
N ASP A 56 -9.61 23.68 7.23
CA ASP A 56 -10.90 23.19 7.72
C ASP A 56 -10.87 21.69 8.05
N GLY A 57 -9.89 20.96 7.53
CA GLY A 57 -9.69 19.55 7.81
C GLY A 57 -8.42 18.99 7.15
N VAL A 58 -7.99 17.83 7.64
CA VAL A 58 -6.72 17.21 7.25
C VAL A 58 -6.94 15.77 6.76
N LEU A 59 -6.40 15.44 5.58
CA LEU A 59 -6.17 14.06 5.17
C LEU A 59 -4.72 13.69 5.43
N VAL A 60 -4.50 12.51 6.00
CA VAL A 60 -3.15 12.00 6.27
C VAL A 60 -2.97 10.68 5.56
N ILE A 61 -1.98 10.63 4.67
CA ILE A 61 -1.63 9.44 3.91
C ILE A 61 -0.53 8.67 4.66
N THR A 62 -0.72 7.35 4.80
CA THR A 62 0.16 6.42 5.53
C THR A 62 0.45 6.89 6.97
N ASN A 63 1.67 6.70 7.45
CA ASN A 63 2.14 7.05 8.78
C ASN A 63 3.05 8.29 8.76
N VAL A 64 2.82 9.22 7.82
CA VAL A 64 3.67 10.42 7.66
C VAL A 64 3.66 11.32 8.91
N LEU A 65 2.56 11.35 9.65
CA LEU A 65 2.46 12.04 10.93
C LEU A 65 2.53 11.03 12.09
N PRO A 66 3.28 11.33 13.17
CA PRO A 66 3.30 10.49 14.37
C PRO A 66 1.92 10.33 15.01
N ASP A 67 1.65 9.18 15.62
CA ASP A 67 0.37 8.89 16.27
C ASP A 67 0.02 9.92 17.36
N ASP A 68 0.98 10.30 18.22
CA ASP A 68 0.77 11.34 19.25
C ASP A 68 0.36 12.71 18.66
N PHE A 69 0.83 13.02 17.45
CA PHE A 69 0.44 14.24 16.76
C PHE A 69 -0.99 14.14 16.22
N LEU A 70 -1.36 12.99 15.65
CA LEU A 70 -2.73 12.69 15.22
C LEU A 70 -3.72 12.71 16.39
N GLU A 71 -3.31 12.20 17.55
CA GLU A 71 -4.06 12.29 18.80
C GLU A 71 -4.32 13.75 19.19
N GLY A 72 -3.30 14.60 19.16
CA GLY A 72 -3.44 16.03 19.43
C GLY A 72 -4.46 16.72 18.53
N LEU A 73 -4.40 16.47 17.21
CA LEU A 73 -5.36 17.02 16.24
C LEU A 73 -6.79 16.53 16.52
N TYR A 74 -6.95 15.22 16.77
CA TYR A 74 -8.24 14.60 17.03
C TYR A 74 -8.89 15.13 18.32
N LEU A 75 -8.13 15.20 19.42
CA LEU A 75 -8.61 15.73 20.70
C LEU A 75 -8.89 17.24 20.65
N GLY A 76 -8.18 17.96 19.78
CA GLY A 76 -8.44 19.37 19.48
C GLY A 76 -9.70 19.62 18.64
N GLY A 77 -10.36 18.56 18.14
CA GLY A 77 -11.57 18.66 17.33
C GLY A 77 -11.33 18.95 15.85
N THR A 78 -10.09 18.79 15.36
CA THR A 78 -9.76 18.96 13.95
C THR A 78 -10.40 17.84 13.13
N PRO A 79 -11.21 18.12 12.10
CA PRO A 79 -11.67 17.10 11.16
C PRO A 79 -10.49 16.37 10.53
N LEU A 80 -10.45 15.05 10.66
CA LEU A 80 -9.29 14.24 10.30
C LEU A 80 -9.74 12.93 9.63
N SER A 81 -9.07 12.52 8.55
CA SER A 81 -9.24 11.19 7.97
C SER A 81 -7.89 10.62 7.53
N LEU A 82 -7.67 9.34 7.89
CA LEU A 82 -6.41 8.63 7.63
C LEU A 82 -6.56 7.69 6.43
N ILE A 83 -5.53 7.58 5.60
CA ILE A 83 -5.51 6.71 4.43
C ILE A 83 -4.38 5.69 4.58
N SER A 84 -4.69 4.40 4.43
CA SER A 84 -3.73 3.30 4.65
C SER A 84 -3.03 3.34 6.02
N HIS A 85 -3.70 3.93 7.02
CA HIS A 85 -3.25 3.96 8.41
C HIS A 85 -4.44 3.90 9.37
N ARG A 86 -4.18 3.57 10.64
CA ARG A 86 -5.17 3.59 11.70
C ARG A 86 -4.48 3.93 13.02
N HIS A 87 -5.02 4.92 13.72
CA HIS A 87 -4.55 5.24 15.05
C HIS A 87 -4.73 4.04 16.00
N PRO A 88 -3.76 3.72 16.87
CA PRO A 88 -3.82 2.55 17.74
C PRO A 88 -4.95 2.61 18.76
N THR A 89 -5.26 3.80 19.29
CA THR A 89 -6.16 3.97 20.45
C THR A 89 -7.37 4.87 20.20
N HIS A 90 -7.40 5.63 19.10
CA HIS A 90 -8.43 6.64 18.84
C HIS A 90 -9.25 6.28 17.60
N PRO A 91 -10.57 6.51 17.60
CA PRO A 91 -11.45 6.09 16.51
C PRO A 91 -11.44 7.09 15.33
N ILE A 92 -10.26 7.62 14.99
CA ILE A 92 -10.07 8.54 13.87
C ILE A 92 -10.56 7.83 12.59
N PRO A 93 -11.45 8.47 11.80
CA PRO A 93 -11.92 7.91 10.53
C PRO A 93 -10.75 7.49 9.65
N SER A 94 -10.82 6.29 9.09
CA SER A 94 -9.80 5.83 8.16
C SER A 94 -10.35 5.07 6.98
N VAL A 95 -9.59 5.05 5.89
CA VAL A 95 -9.89 4.29 4.68
C VAL A 95 -8.66 3.48 4.29
N MET A 96 -8.84 2.19 4.02
CA MET A 96 -7.76 1.28 3.62
C MET A 96 -8.30 0.16 2.74
N HIS A 97 -7.42 -0.52 2.01
CA HIS A 97 -7.79 -1.76 1.32
C HIS A 97 -7.77 -2.95 2.28
N ASN A 98 -8.48 -4.02 1.91
CA ASN A 98 -8.43 -5.28 2.62
C ASN A 98 -7.15 -6.05 2.27
N ASN A 99 -6.05 -5.72 2.95
CA ASN A 99 -4.74 -6.36 2.75
C ASN A 99 -4.82 -7.88 2.93
N ALA A 100 -5.48 -8.36 3.98
CA ALA A 100 -5.61 -9.80 4.25
C ALA A 100 -6.38 -10.54 3.14
N GLN A 101 -7.47 -9.96 2.63
CA GLN A 101 -8.21 -10.52 1.50
C GLN A 101 -7.34 -10.57 0.23
N GLY A 102 -6.55 -9.52 -0.03
CA GLY A 102 -5.68 -9.49 -1.21
C GLY A 102 -4.59 -10.56 -1.14
N ILE A 103 -3.92 -10.68 -0.01
CA ILE A 103 -2.90 -11.72 0.19
C ILE A 103 -3.50 -13.12 0.10
N TRP A 104 -4.67 -13.35 0.70
CA TRP A 104 -5.39 -14.62 0.55
C TRP A 104 -5.66 -14.96 -0.92
N LYS A 105 -6.12 -14.01 -1.74
CA LYS A 105 -6.38 -14.23 -3.18
C LYS A 105 -5.11 -14.56 -3.96
N LEU A 106 -4.01 -13.86 -3.67
CA LEU A 106 -2.72 -14.09 -4.31
C LEU A 106 -2.12 -15.45 -3.91
N MET A 107 -2.23 -15.82 -2.63
CA MET A 107 -1.79 -17.11 -2.10
C MET A 107 -2.62 -18.27 -2.68
N ASP A 108 -3.94 -18.13 -2.72
CA ASP A 108 -4.82 -19.11 -3.37
C ASP A 108 -4.44 -19.32 -4.85
N TYR A 109 -4.16 -18.23 -5.58
CA TYR A 109 -3.68 -18.31 -6.96
C TYR A 109 -2.35 -19.07 -7.08
N LEU A 110 -1.33 -18.68 -6.31
CA LEU A 110 0.00 -19.31 -6.37
C LEU A 110 -0.06 -20.80 -6.00
N VAL A 111 -0.73 -21.14 -4.90
CA VAL A 111 -0.72 -22.50 -4.36
C VAL A 111 -1.69 -23.42 -5.10
N GLN A 112 -2.93 -22.98 -5.33
CA GLN A 112 -3.98 -23.86 -5.89
C GLN A 112 -3.94 -23.91 -7.41
N ARG A 113 -3.65 -22.78 -8.07
CA ARG A 113 -3.69 -22.69 -9.54
C ARG A 113 -2.32 -22.90 -10.16
N GLN A 114 -1.30 -22.21 -9.64
CA GLN A 114 0.07 -22.32 -10.15
C GLN A 114 0.88 -23.45 -9.51
N ARG A 115 0.34 -24.11 -8.47
CA ARG A 115 0.97 -25.26 -7.78
C ARG A 115 2.35 -24.95 -7.21
N ARG A 116 2.57 -23.70 -6.80
CA ARG A 116 3.81 -23.24 -6.17
C ARG A 116 3.81 -23.57 -4.68
N GLN A 117 4.97 -23.97 -4.18
CA GLN A 117 5.15 -24.41 -2.79
C GLN A 117 6.29 -23.70 -2.09
N ARG A 118 7.37 -23.37 -2.80
CA ARG A 118 8.53 -22.68 -2.24
C ARG A 118 8.41 -21.20 -2.55
N LEU A 119 7.90 -20.45 -1.59
CA LEU A 119 7.52 -19.06 -1.81
C LEU A 119 8.60 -18.08 -1.37
N LEU A 120 8.77 -17.04 -2.19
CA LEU A 120 9.48 -15.81 -1.85
C LEU A 120 8.46 -14.68 -1.64
N PHE A 121 8.52 -14.03 -0.49
CA PHE A 121 7.77 -12.80 -0.22
C PHE A 121 8.71 -11.59 -0.24
N ILE A 122 8.39 -10.60 -1.08
CA ILE A 122 9.09 -9.32 -1.11
C ILE A 122 8.26 -8.32 -0.30
N SER A 123 8.72 -7.99 0.90
CA SER A 123 7.94 -7.22 1.86
C SER A 123 7.87 -5.74 1.50
N GLY A 124 6.75 -5.09 1.87
CA GLY A 124 6.67 -3.64 1.89
C GLY A 124 7.44 -3.03 3.07
N ASN A 125 7.28 -1.72 3.26
CA ASN A 125 7.87 -1.00 4.38
C ASN A 125 7.32 -1.53 5.71
N ARG A 126 8.21 -1.90 6.63
CA ARG A 126 7.88 -2.55 7.92
C ARG A 126 7.30 -1.61 8.97
N GLU A 127 7.38 -0.30 8.74
CA GLU A 127 6.80 0.71 9.62
C GLU A 127 5.42 1.17 9.15
N GLN A 128 5.08 0.86 7.89
CA GLN A 128 3.78 1.18 7.32
C GLN A 128 2.79 0.04 7.54
N ARG A 129 1.55 0.42 7.87
CA ARG A 129 0.47 -0.52 8.21
C ARG A 129 0.21 -1.54 7.12
N ASP A 130 0.15 -1.11 5.86
CA ASP A 130 -0.07 -2.00 4.71
C ASP A 130 1.05 -3.05 4.59
N GLY A 131 2.31 -2.69 4.82
CA GLY A 131 3.43 -3.62 4.80
C GLY A 131 3.34 -4.66 5.90
N ILE A 132 3.03 -4.22 7.13
CA ILE A 132 2.84 -5.09 8.29
C ILE A 132 1.66 -6.06 8.07
N GLU A 133 0.51 -5.54 7.63
CA GLU A 133 -0.70 -6.33 7.42
C GLU A 133 -0.54 -7.35 6.30
N ARG A 134 0.10 -6.96 5.18
CA ARG A 134 0.38 -7.87 4.05
C ARG A 134 1.34 -8.99 4.46
N LEU A 135 2.42 -8.67 5.17
CA LEU A 135 3.35 -9.69 5.69
C LEU A 135 2.67 -10.64 6.68
N THR A 136 1.91 -10.08 7.63
CA THR A 136 1.18 -10.88 8.63
C THR A 136 0.18 -11.82 7.96
N ALA A 137 -0.56 -11.33 6.96
CA ALA A 137 -1.48 -12.16 6.19
C ALA A 137 -0.74 -13.24 5.41
N PHE A 138 0.40 -12.92 4.79
CA PHE A 138 1.20 -13.90 4.05
C PHE A 138 1.66 -15.06 4.94
N GLN A 139 2.22 -14.75 6.11
CA GLN A 139 2.65 -15.75 7.08
C GLN A 139 1.49 -16.64 7.56
N ARG A 140 0.30 -16.08 7.77
CA ARG A 140 -0.90 -16.86 8.10
C ARG A 140 -1.29 -17.81 6.98
N GLU A 141 -1.20 -17.35 5.73
CA GLU A 141 -1.54 -18.16 4.55
C GLU A 141 -0.53 -19.29 4.30
N VAL A 142 0.76 -19.06 4.56
CA VAL A 142 1.80 -20.11 4.55
C VAL A 142 1.43 -21.24 5.51
N ILE A 143 1.07 -20.90 6.76
CA ILE A 143 0.62 -21.88 7.76
C ILE A 143 -0.68 -22.57 7.31
N ARG A 144 -1.65 -21.80 6.80
CA ARG A 144 -2.96 -22.32 6.36
C ARG A 144 -2.82 -23.34 5.22
N HIS A 145 -1.82 -23.18 4.35
CA HIS A 145 -1.56 -24.05 3.23
C HIS A 145 -0.54 -25.16 3.51
N ASP A 146 -0.02 -25.27 4.73
CA ASP A 146 1.01 -26.24 5.13
C ASP A 146 2.25 -26.17 4.21
N LEU A 147 2.69 -24.95 3.91
CA LEU A 147 3.84 -24.71 3.04
C LEU A 147 5.16 -24.75 3.83
N PRO A 148 6.29 -25.07 3.16
CA PRO A 148 7.62 -24.86 3.73
C PRO A 148 7.85 -23.40 4.18
N GLU A 149 8.83 -23.21 5.06
CA GLU A 149 9.26 -21.87 5.49
C GLU A 149 9.61 -21.01 4.26
N PRO A 150 8.95 -19.85 4.08
CA PRO A 150 9.16 -19.01 2.92
C PRO A 150 10.46 -18.20 3.05
N LEU A 151 10.99 -17.78 1.91
CA LEU A 151 12.00 -16.74 1.88
C LEU A 151 11.32 -15.38 2.01
N ILE A 152 11.91 -14.48 2.81
CA ILE A 152 11.39 -13.12 3.00
C ILE A 152 12.53 -12.14 2.82
N ILE A 153 12.39 -11.24 1.84
CA ILE A 153 13.36 -10.17 1.58
C ILE A 153 12.70 -8.80 1.64
N PRO A 154 13.45 -7.74 2.01
CA PRO A 154 12.90 -6.39 2.01
C PRO A 154 12.71 -5.90 0.57
N GLY A 155 11.62 -5.17 0.37
CA GLY A 155 11.38 -4.39 -0.84
C GLY A 155 10.92 -2.95 -0.54
N ASP A 156 10.45 -2.66 0.67
CA ASP A 156 10.10 -1.32 1.16
C ASP A 156 9.14 -0.51 0.28
N PHE A 157 8.36 -1.19 -0.57
CA PHE A 157 7.54 -0.60 -1.62
C PHE A 157 8.33 0.09 -2.75
N GLU A 158 9.65 -0.12 -2.78
CA GLU A 158 10.57 0.46 -3.73
C GLU A 158 11.12 -0.60 -4.70
N PRO A 159 10.90 -0.44 -6.02
CA PRO A 159 11.43 -1.39 -7.02
C PRO A 159 12.94 -1.55 -6.95
N THR A 160 13.69 -0.49 -6.62
CA THR A 160 15.15 -0.52 -6.47
C THR A 160 15.58 -1.37 -5.27
N VAL A 161 14.91 -1.25 -4.13
CA VAL A 161 15.18 -2.07 -2.94
C VAL A 161 14.83 -3.54 -3.19
N ALA A 162 13.70 -3.80 -3.87
CA ALA A 162 13.35 -5.15 -4.30
C ALA A 162 14.40 -5.75 -5.25
N HIS A 163 14.93 -4.94 -6.19
CA HIS A 163 15.97 -5.34 -7.12
C HIS A 163 17.25 -5.75 -6.38
N GLU A 164 17.78 -4.88 -5.53
CA GLU A 164 19.02 -5.12 -4.78
C GLU A 164 18.89 -6.33 -3.84
N SER A 165 17.74 -6.46 -3.19
CA SER A 165 17.49 -7.55 -2.25
C SER A 165 17.36 -8.90 -2.96
N LEU A 166 16.71 -8.93 -4.13
CA LEU A 166 16.59 -10.13 -4.94
C LEU A 166 17.96 -10.54 -5.53
N GLN A 167 18.73 -9.58 -6.04
CA GLN A 167 20.10 -9.84 -6.52
C GLN A 167 20.97 -10.45 -5.43
N ARG A 168 20.93 -9.90 -4.21
CA ARG A 168 21.67 -10.43 -3.05
C ARG A 168 21.21 -11.83 -2.67
N LEU A 169 19.90 -12.09 -2.69
CA LEU A 169 19.35 -13.41 -2.40
C LEU A 169 19.84 -14.45 -3.42
N LEU A 170 19.83 -14.11 -4.71
CA LEU A 170 20.24 -14.98 -5.80
C LEU A 170 21.75 -15.31 -5.82
N GLN A 171 22.57 -14.54 -5.11
CA GLN A 171 23.98 -14.86 -4.87
C GLN A 171 24.19 -15.92 -3.78
N THR A 172 23.12 -16.32 -3.07
CA THR A 172 23.19 -17.35 -2.03
C THR A 172 23.08 -18.73 -2.67
N ASP A 173 24.11 -19.56 -2.51
CA ASP A 173 24.13 -20.92 -3.04
C ASP A 173 22.94 -21.75 -2.52
N GLY A 174 22.26 -22.43 -3.43
CA GLY A 174 21.18 -23.35 -3.10
C GLY A 174 19.84 -22.69 -2.75
N VAL A 175 19.68 -21.38 -3.00
CA VAL A 175 18.36 -20.73 -2.86
C VAL A 175 17.38 -21.28 -3.90
N ILE A 176 16.17 -21.66 -3.46
CA ILE A 176 15.14 -22.21 -4.35
C ILE A 176 13.78 -21.63 -3.97
N PHE A 177 13.11 -21.03 -4.95
CA PHE A 177 11.71 -20.64 -4.89
C PHE A 177 11.04 -20.87 -6.26
N ASP A 178 9.74 -21.14 -6.25
CA ASP A 178 8.93 -21.38 -7.45
C ASP A 178 7.71 -20.43 -7.53
N GLY A 179 7.45 -19.65 -6.48
CA GLY A 179 6.45 -18.59 -6.49
C GLY A 179 6.96 -17.33 -5.79
N VAL A 180 6.72 -16.17 -6.39
CA VAL A 180 7.02 -14.86 -5.81
C VAL A 180 5.73 -14.11 -5.57
N LEU A 181 5.54 -13.62 -4.34
CA LEU A 181 4.50 -12.67 -3.98
C LEU A 181 5.16 -11.38 -3.52
N ALA A 182 5.05 -10.32 -4.31
CA ALA A 182 5.52 -9.00 -3.90
C ALA A 182 4.39 -8.21 -3.25
N ALA A 183 4.71 -7.50 -2.15
CA ALA A 183 3.75 -6.66 -1.45
C ALA A 183 3.28 -5.45 -2.27
N ASP A 184 3.88 -5.19 -3.44
CA ASP A 184 3.48 -4.17 -4.42
C ASP A 184 3.79 -4.64 -5.85
N TYR A 185 2.95 -4.26 -6.81
CA TYR A 185 3.05 -4.69 -8.21
C TYR A 185 4.26 -4.11 -8.96
N LEU A 186 4.79 -2.95 -8.57
CA LEU A 186 6.00 -2.38 -9.17
C LEU A 186 7.24 -3.21 -8.78
N MET A 187 7.27 -3.74 -7.55
CA MET A 187 8.30 -4.69 -7.10
C MET A 187 8.15 -6.05 -7.81
N ALA A 188 6.91 -6.51 -8.03
CA ALA A 188 6.65 -7.73 -8.81
C ALA A 188 7.15 -7.59 -10.26
N ARG A 189 6.92 -6.42 -10.87
CA ARG A 189 7.41 -6.07 -12.20
C ARG A 189 8.93 -6.11 -12.28
N GLU A 190 9.60 -5.53 -11.29
CA GLU A 190 11.06 -5.53 -11.25
C GLU A 190 11.62 -6.95 -11.06
N THR A 191 10.96 -7.76 -10.22
CA THR A 191 11.29 -9.18 -10.05
C THR A 191 11.18 -9.94 -11.36
N LYS A 192 10.11 -9.74 -12.13
CA LYS A 192 9.94 -10.37 -13.44
C LYS A 192 11.08 -10.02 -14.40
N LYS A 193 11.56 -8.77 -14.41
CA LYS A 193 12.69 -8.35 -15.25
C LYS A 193 13.99 -9.05 -14.85
N ILE A 194 14.25 -9.19 -13.55
CA ILE A 194 15.44 -9.87 -13.03
C ILE A 194 15.43 -11.35 -13.41
N LEU A 195 14.29 -12.02 -13.22
CA LEU A 195 14.13 -13.43 -13.62
C LEU A 195 14.35 -13.61 -15.13
N ALA A 196 13.79 -12.72 -15.95
CA ALA A 196 14.01 -12.74 -17.40
C ALA A 196 15.49 -12.53 -17.78
N ALA A 197 16.21 -11.65 -17.09
CA ALA A 197 17.65 -11.43 -17.32
C ALA A 197 18.53 -12.62 -16.92
N LEU A 198 17.98 -13.56 -16.14
CA LEU A 198 18.62 -14.81 -15.73
C LEU A 198 18.08 -16.02 -16.50
N ASP A 199 17.34 -15.78 -17.60
CA ASP A 199 16.69 -16.79 -18.42
C ASP A 199 15.74 -17.72 -17.65
N VAL A 200 15.17 -17.25 -16.53
CA VAL A 200 14.14 -17.97 -15.75
C VAL A 200 12.76 -17.68 -16.32
N ALA A 201 12.06 -18.71 -16.77
CA ALA A 201 10.74 -18.59 -17.39
C ALA A 201 9.63 -18.24 -16.38
N VAL A 202 8.82 -17.24 -16.73
CA VAL A 202 7.64 -16.81 -15.97
C VAL A 202 6.42 -16.93 -16.88
N PRO A 203 5.40 -17.74 -16.53
CA PRO A 203 5.17 -18.34 -15.22
C PRO A 203 5.69 -19.77 -15.09
N GLU A 204 6.33 -20.36 -16.10
CA GLU A 204 6.60 -21.81 -16.16
C GLU A 204 7.51 -22.31 -15.03
N GLU A 205 8.62 -21.64 -14.78
CA GLU A 205 9.57 -22.01 -13.71
C GLU A 205 9.23 -21.30 -12.41
N VAL A 206 8.95 -19.99 -12.48
CA VAL A 206 8.58 -19.17 -11.32
C VAL A 206 7.33 -18.36 -11.64
N SER A 207 6.27 -18.52 -10.85
CA SER A 207 5.10 -17.63 -10.95
C SER A 207 5.30 -16.37 -10.13
N VAL A 208 4.87 -15.22 -10.64
CA VAL A 208 5.09 -13.92 -10.01
C VAL A 208 3.77 -13.18 -9.86
N VAL A 209 3.44 -12.74 -8.65
CA VAL A 209 2.24 -11.94 -8.40
C VAL A 209 2.52 -10.73 -7.53
N GLY A 210 1.66 -9.71 -7.62
CA GLY A 210 1.82 -8.44 -6.89
C GLY A 210 0.51 -7.88 -6.31
N PHE A 211 0.63 -7.04 -5.29
CA PHE A 211 -0.49 -6.29 -4.73
C PHE A 211 -0.63 -4.91 -5.41
N GLY A 212 -1.86 -4.45 -5.66
CA GLY A 212 -2.12 -3.25 -6.45
C GLY A 212 -2.30 -3.59 -7.93
N ASP A 213 -2.62 -2.60 -8.75
CA ASP A 213 -2.72 -2.77 -10.20
C ASP A 213 -2.59 -1.42 -10.88
N GLY A 214 -2.13 -1.41 -12.12
CA GLY A 214 -1.88 -0.18 -12.87
C GLY A 214 -1.46 -0.46 -14.31
N PRO A 215 -1.29 0.57 -15.14
CA PRO A 215 -0.80 0.42 -16.50
C PRO A 215 0.49 -0.42 -16.58
N GLU A 216 1.39 -0.24 -15.63
CA GLU A 216 2.66 -0.96 -15.55
C GLU A 216 2.49 -2.47 -15.30
N ALA A 217 1.44 -2.87 -14.57
CA ALA A 217 1.08 -4.27 -14.39
C ALA A 217 0.46 -4.87 -15.65
N VAL A 218 -0.39 -4.09 -16.35
CA VAL A 218 -0.99 -4.50 -17.62
C VAL A 218 0.08 -4.70 -18.69
N ASP A 219 0.97 -3.72 -18.87
CA ASP A 219 2.07 -3.77 -19.84
C ASP A 219 3.04 -4.92 -19.58
N ALA A 220 3.28 -5.23 -18.31
CA ALA A 220 4.10 -6.36 -17.91
C ALA A 220 3.36 -7.70 -17.91
N GLY A 221 2.05 -7.73 -18.18
CA GLY A 221 1.22 -8.94 -18.11
C GLY A 221 1.20 -9.58 -16.72
N LEU A 222 1.31 -8.78 -15.64
CA LEU A 222 1.42 -9.28 -14.27
C LEU A 222 0.06 -9.68 -13.68
N THR A 223 0.00 -10.87 -13.10
CA THR A 223 -1.11 -11.27 -12.24
C THR A 223 -1.03 -10.49 -10.92
N THR A 224 -2.11 -9.80 -10.54
CA THR A 224 -2.13 -8.95 -9.36
C THR A 224 -3.46 -9.00 -8.60
N VAL A 225 -3.54 -8.33 -7.44
CA VAL A 225 -4.83 -7.93 -6.86
C VAL A 225 -5.06 -6.43 -7.04
N ALA A 226 -6.07 -6.08 -7.83
CA ALA A 226 -6.46 -4.70 -8.04
C ALA A 226 -7.05 -4.09 -6.76
N ALA A 227 -6.46 -2.97 -6.37
CA ALA A 227 -6.83 -2.14 -5.25
C ALA A 227 -7.04 -0.72 -5.80
N ASP A 228 -8.29 -0.24 -5.82
CA ASP A 228 -8.60 1.09 -6.37
C ASP A 228 -8.05 2.17 -5.41
N VAL A 229 -6.88 2.71 -5.76
CA VAL A 229 -6.17 3.71 -4.96
C VAL A 229 -6.87 5.07 -5.01
N GLN A 230 -7.44 5.44 -6.16
CA GLN A 230 -8.18 6.70 -6.27
C GLN A 230 -9.45 6.65 -5.39
N GLU A 231 -10.12 5.51 -5.30
CA GLU A 231 -11.28 5.36 -4.42
C GLU A 231 -10.93 5.51 -2.93
N LEU A 232 -9.70 5.22 -2.49
CA LEU A 232 -9.25 5.58 -1.14
C LEU A 232 -9.36 7.09 -0.91
N GLY A 233 -8.77 7.86 -1.83
CA GLY A 233 -8.80 9.33 -1.78
C GLY A 233 -10.21 9.89 -1.83
N ARG A 234 -11.06 9.37 -2.73
CA ARG A 234 -12.47 9.78 -2.84
C ARG A 234 -13.23 9.52 -1.54
N ARG A 235 -13.08 8.34 -0.95
CA ARG A 235 -13.77 7.96 0.29
C ARG A 235 -13.29 8.79 1.48
N ALA A 236 -11.98 8.97 1.61
CA ALA A 236 -11.39 9.74 2.70
C ALA A 236 -11.81 11.22 2.63
N MET A 237 -11.79 11.82 1.43
CA MET A 237 -12.27 13.18 1.23
C MET A 237 -13.76 13.31 1.58
N ARG A 238 -14.63 12.39 1.12
CA ARG A 238 -16.05 12.42 1.50
C ARG A 238 -16.27 12.29 3.01
N GLN A 239 -15.48 11.46 3.70
CA GLN A 239 -15.52 11.36 5.16
C GLN A 239 -15.09 12.68 5.81
N LEU A 240 -14.02 13.29 5.31
CA LEU A 240 -13.53 14.56 5.85
C LEU A 240 -14.55 15.68 5.69
N LEU A 241 -15.14 15.83 4.50
CA LEU A 241 -16.19 16.82 4.25
C LEU A 241 -17.43 16.58 5.13
N GLY A 242 -17.83 15.32 5.30
CA GLY A 242 -18.91 14.98 6.22
C GLY A 242 -18.63 15.43 7.66
N GLN A 243 -17.39 15.26 8.15
CA GLN A 243 -16.99 15.74 9.47
C GLN A 243 -17.05 17.27 9.58
N ILE A 244 -16.60 17.97 8.54
CA ILE A 244 -16.66 19.43 8.47
C ILE A 244 -18.12 19.93 8.52
N ASP A 245 -19.04 19.20 7.88
CA ASP A 245 -20.49 19.48 7.93
C ASP A 245 -21.17 19.02 9.24
N GLY A 246 -20.40 18.54 10.22
CA GLY A 246 -20.88 18.16 11.56
C GLY A 246 -21.30 16.69 11.70
N LEU A 247 -21.03 15.83 10.73
CA LEU A 247 -21.27 14.38 10.86
C LEU A 247 -20.23 13.72 11.77
N VAL A 248 -20.70 12.89 12.69
CA VAL A 248 -19.81 12.04 13.49
C VAL A 248 -19.48 10.77 12.71
N ILE A 249 -18.27 10.73 12.16
CA ILE A 249 -17.73 9.55 11.48
C ILE A 249 -16.69 8.90 12.40
N ARG A 250 -16.70 7.56 12.49
CA ARG A 250 -15.75 6.80 13.32
C ARG A 250 -15.37 5.49 12.65
N GLY A 251 -14.17 5.03 12.95
CA GLY A 251 -13.69 3.69 12.55
C GLY A 251 -13.17 3.62 11.12
N ALA A 252 -12.94 2.38 10.65
CA ALA A 252 -12.28 2.10 9.40
C ALA A 252 -13.28 1.70 8.30
N THR A 253 -13.15 2.33 7.13
CA THR A 253 -13.75 1.87 5.88
C THR A 253 -12.74 0.99 5.16
N VAL A 254 -13.08 -0.28 4.96
CA VAL A 254 -12.19 -1.25 4.32
C VAL A 254 -12.71 -1.57 2.91
N LEU A 255 -11.94 -1.24 1.89
CA LEU A 255 -12.26 -1.49 0.49
C LEU A 255 -11.84 -2.90 0.06
N SER A 256 -12.72 -3.61 -0.63
CA SER A 256 -12.40 -4.92 -1.20
C SER A 256 -11.41 -4.82 -2.36
N VAL A 257 -10.70 -5.92 -2.61
CA VAL A 257 -9.76 -6.06 -3.73
C VAL A 257 -10.16 -7.23 -4.64
N ALA A 258 -9.76 -7.18 -5.91
CA ALA A 258 -10.10 -8.19 -6.91
C ALA A 258 -8.85 -8.82 -7.53
N LEU A 259 -8.84 -10.14 -7.74
CA LEU A 259 -7.74 -10.83 -8.42
C LEU A 259 -7.82 -10.56 -9.93
N MET A 260 -6.73 -10.08 -10.51
CA MET A 260 -6.54 -9.80 -11.92
C MET A 260 -5.54 -10.79 -12.49
N VAL A 261 -6.02 -11.88 -13.08
CA VAL A 261 -5.16 -12.93 -13.65
C VAL A 261 -4.64 -12.48 -15.03
N ARG A 262 -3.32 -12.58 -15.23
CA ARG A 262 -2.66 -12.29 -16.50
C ARG A 262 -1.68 -13.42 -16.85
N GLN A 263 -0.45 -13.07 -17.26
CA GLN A 263 0.52 -14.01 -17.81
C GLN A 263 1.49 -14.57 -16.77
N THR A 264 1.49 -14.08 -15.53
CA THR A 264 2.48 -14.47 -14.50
C THR A 264 1.91 -15.27 -13.34
#